data_AF-A0A166RL44-F1
#
_entry.id   AF-A0A166RL44-F1
#
_cell.length_a   1.000
_cell.length_b   1.000
_cell.length_c   1.000
_cell.angle_alpha   90.00
_cell.angle_beta   90.00
_cell.angle_gamma   90.00
#
_symmetry.space_group_name_H-M   'P 1'
#
loop_
_entity.id
_entity.type
_entity.pdbx_description
1 polymer ?
#
loop_
_entity_poly.entity_id
_entity_poly.type
_entity_poly.pdbx_seq_one_letter_code
_entity_poly.pdbx_strand_id
1 'polypeptide(L)'
;MTPAIEGTDPTRDAIRSALRSVTDPELDRSIVELDYIEDLEIEDGTVTVAFALPTAWCSPTFAWMMATDARDAVSELDGVGDVRIVLRDHMHATEVTRGVNEGMAFSDAFETADGDIAETLATLDRKARLARQYDAIKELADAGLDDAQLAALRREDLGFEGGRAMSISTSSTSRWMQTRSNGIWRKPRVSESSRGL
;
A
#
# COMPACT_ATOMS: atom_id res chain seq x y z
N MET A 1 6.95 -32.01 34.93
CA MET A 1 5.95 -31.68 33.90
C MET A 1 5.92 -30.16 33.84
N THR A 2 6.70 -29.59 32.92
CA THR A 2 6.84 -28.14 32.74
C THR A 2 5.52 -27.62 32.18
N PRO A 3 4.94 -26.53 32.70
CA PRO A 3 3.73 -25.97 32.11
C PRO A 3 4.08 -25.48 30.71
N ALA A 4 3.23 -25.79 29.73
CA ALA A 4 3.32 -25.21 28.40
C ALA A 4 3.25 -23.69 28.54
N ILE A 5 4.16 -22.99 27.85
CA ILE A 5 4.09 -21.54 27.72
C ILE A 5 2.80 -21.26 26.96
N GLU A 6 1.77 -20.74 27.63
CA GLU A 6 0.59 -20.14 26.97
C GLU A 6 1.06 -18.89 26.23
N GLY A 7 1.67 -19.07 25.06
CA GLY A 7 1.72 -18.04 24.04
C GLY A 7 0.28 -17.83 23.60
N THR A 8 -0.27 -16.65 23.87
CA THR A 8 -1.60 -16.31 23.36
C THR A 8 -1.51 -16.28 21.84
N ASP A 9 -2.36 -17.04 21.15
CA ASP A 9 -2.43 -17.03 19.70
C ASP A 9 -2.58 -15.58 19.18
N PRO A 10 -1.99 -15.27 18.02
CA PRO A 10 -2.15 -13.95 17.41
C PRO A 10 -3.64 -13.69 17.15
N THR A 11 -4.07 -12.44 17.30
CA THR A 11 -5.45 -12.08 16.96
C THR A 11 -5.60 -11.88 15.45
N ARG A 12 -6.80 -12.17 14.91
CA ARG A 12 -7.14 -11.87 13.50
C ARG A 12 -6.91 -10.41 13.14
N ASP A 13 -7.19 -9.49 14.07
CA ASP A 13 -6.97 -8.06 13.85
C ASP A 13 -5.48 -7.71 13.78
N ALA A 14 -4.63 -8.34 14.60
CA ALA A 14 -3.18 -8.17 14.53
C ALA A 14 -2.63 -8.68 13.19
N ILE A 15 -3.04 -9.88 12.75
CA ILE A 15 -2.68 -10.45 11.45
C ILE A 15 -3.13 -9.52 10.32
N ARG A 16 -4.40 -9.08 10.33
CA ARG A 16 -4.92 -8.17 9.31
C ARG A 16 -4.20 -6.82 9.32
N SER A 17 -3.77 -6.34 10.49
CA SER A 17 -2.97 -5.12 10.59
C SER A 17 -1.56 -5.30 10.03
N ALA A 18 -0.92 -6.45 10.26
CA ALA A 18 0.37 -6.77 9.65
C ALA A 18 0.25 -6.84 8.12
N LEU A 19 -0.76 -7.54 7.61
CA LEU A 19 -1.01 -7.65 6.17
C LEU A 19 -1.29 -6.30 5.48
N ARG A 20 -1.59 -5.22 6.22
CA ARG A 20 -1.73 -3.88 5.64
C ARG A 20 -0.42 -3.33 5.07
N SER A 21 0.73 -3.75 5.58
CA SER A 21 2.03 -3.33 5.02
C SER A 21 2.37 -4.02 3.71
N VAL A 22 1.68 -5.11 3.37
CA VAL A 22 1.89 -5.86 2.13
C VAL A 22 1.15 -5.16 0.99
N THR A 23 1.89 -4.77 -0.04
CA THR A 23 1.37 -4.00 -1.17
C THR A 23 1.37 -4.81 -2.45
N ASP A 24 0.33 -4.63 -3.26
CA ASP A 24 0.33 -5.01 -4.67
C ASP A 24 1.42 -4.21 -5.39
N PRO A 25 2.46 -4.86 -5.95
CA PRO A 25 3.61 -4.17 -6.54
C PRO A 25 3.28 -3.34 -7.79
N GLU A 26 2.16 -3.64 -8.47
CA GLU A 26 1.71 -2.89 -9.63
C GLU A 26 0.87 -1.68 -9.22
N LEU A 27 0.00 -1.86 -8.22
CA LEU A 27 -0.95 -0.83 -7.81
C LEU A 27 -0.43 0.06 -6.69
N ASP A 28 0.64 -0.33 -6.00
CA ASP A 28 1.20 0.37 -4.84
C ASP A 28 0.16 0.60 -3.74
N ARG A 29 -0.70 -0.41 -3.53
CA ARG A 29 -1.82 -0.37 -2.58
C ARG A 29 -1.85 -1.65 -1.78
N SER A 30 -2.30 -1.56 -0.53
CA SER A 30 -2.32 -2.73 0.36
C SER A 30 -3.22 -3.83 -0.17
N ILE A 31 -2.78 -5.09 -0.07
CA ILE A 31 -3.60 -6.27 -0.43
C ILE A 31 -4.87 -6.39 0.45
N VAL A 32 -4.85 -5.78 1.64
CA VAL A 32 -6.04 -5.68 2.52
C VAL A 32 -7.01 -4.61 2.04
N GLU A 33 -6.49 -3.47 1.55
CA GLU A 33 -7.33 -2.41 0.96
C GLU A 33 -7.93 -2.80 -0.39
N LEU A 34 -7.24 -3.68 -1.12
CA LEU A 34 -7.67 -4.23 -2.39
C LEU A 34 -8.59 -5.46 -2.23
N ASP A 35 -8.86 -5.89 -0.99
CA ASP A 35 -9.73 -7.02 -0.65
C ASP A 35 -9.27 -8.36 -1.25
N TYR A 36 -7.94 -8.60 -1.28
CA TYR A 36 -7.36 -9.85 -1.80
C TYR A 36 -7.37 -11.00 -0.78
N ILE A 37 -7.44 -10.68 0.52
CA ILE A 37 -7.45 -11.69 1.59
C ILE A 37 -8.82 -12.35 1.65
N GLU A 38 -8.88 -13.64 1.29
CA GLU A 38 -10.13 -14.40 1.30
C GLU A 38 -10.41 -15.05 2.64
N ASP A 39 -9.36 -15.55 3.31
CA ASP A 39 -9.52 -16.34 4.52
C ASP A 39 -8.31 -16.24 5.46
N LEU A 40 -8.59 -16.36 6.76
CA LEU A 40 -7.62 -16.31 7.86
C LEU A 40 -7.98 -17.34 8.93
N GLU A 41 -7.19 -18.40 9.00
CA GLU A 41 -7.31 -19.48 9.98
C GLU A 41 -6.14 -19.44 10.96
N ILE A 42 -6.41 -19.73 12.23
CA ILE A 42 -5.43 -19.70 13.32
C ILE A 42 -5.64 -20.96 14.15
N GLU A 43 -4.63 -21.82 14.20
CA GLU A 43 -4.68 -23.10 14.89
C GLU A 43 -3.34 -23.36 15.58
N ASP A 44 -3.34 -23.42 16.92
CA ASP A 44 -2.17 -23.74 17.74
C ASP A 44 -0.89 -22.95 17.35
N GLY A 45 -1.01 -21.62 17.25
CA GLY A 45 0.07 -20.73 16.80
C GLY A 45 0.40 -20.78 15.30
N THR A 46 -0.25 -21.62 14.50
CA THR A 46 -0.11 -21.65 13.04
C THR A 46 -1.14 -20.74 12.39
N VAL A 47 -0.70 -19.82 11.55
CA VAL A 47 -1.58 -18.89 10.81
C VAL A 47 -1.62 -19.29 9.34
N THR A 48 -2.82 -19.59 8.82
CA THR A 48 -3.03 -19.79 7.38
C THR A 48 -3.66 -18.54 6.78
N VAL A 49 -2.98 -17.95 5.79
CA VAL A 49 -3.45 -16.81 5.01
C VAL A 49 -3.79 -17.29 3.60
N ALA A 50 -5.07 -17.28 3.25
CA ALA A 50 -5.51 -17.53 1.88
C ALA A 50 -5.84 -16.21 1.19
N PHE A 51 -5.32 -16.03 -0.02
CA PHE A 51 -5.59 -14.84 -0.82
C PHE A 51 -5.75 -15.17 -2.30
N ALA A 52 -6.50 -14.34 -3.01
CA ALA A 52 -6.71 -14.42 -4.45
C ALA A 52 -6.45 -13.05 -5.08
N LEU A 53 -5.88 -13.07 -6.28
CA LEU A 53 -5.64 -11.87 -7.06
C LEU A 53 -6.82 -11.59 -8.01
N PRO A 54 -7.06 -10.34 -8.45
CA PRO A 54 -8.20 -10.00 -9.30
C PRO A 54 -8.25 -10.75 -10.62
N THR A 55 -7.11 -11.27 -11.07
CA THR A 55 -7.02 -12.09 -12.28
C THR A 55 -6.09 -13.28 -12.05
N ALA A 56 -6.44 -14.43 -12.64
CA ALA A 56 -5.61 -15.63 -12.60
C ALA A 56 -4.27 -15.51 -13.36
N TRP A 57 -4.10 -14.42 -14.12
CA TRP A 57 -2.99 -14.17 -15.05
C TRP A 57 -2.05 -13.07 -14.54
N CYS A 58 -2.17 -12.67 -13.28
CA CYS A 58 -1.20 -11.79 -12.66
C CYS A 58 0.21 -12.38 -12.80
N SER A 59 1.21 -11.51 -12.85
CA SER A 59 2.59 -11.96 -13.02
C SER A 59 2.98 -12.93 -11.89
N PRO A 60 3.63 -14.08 -12.19
CA PRO A 60 4.12 -14.99 -11.17
C PRO A 60 5.07 -14.27 -10.18
N THR A 61 5.86 -13.31 -10.66
CA THR A 61 6.72 -12.47 -9.82
C THR A 61 5.89 -11.64 -8.84
N PHE A 62 4.77 -11.06 -9.26
CA PHE A 62 3.95 -10.21 -8.37
C PHE A 62 3.23 -11.06 -7.32
N ALA A 63 2.65 -12.18 -7.74
CA ALA A 63 2.04 -13.15 -6.84
C ALA A 63 3.04 -13.68 -5.81
N TRP A 64 4.28 -13.97 -6.24
CA TRP A 64 5.36 -14.40 -5.37
C TRP A 64 5.76 -13.35 -4.34
N MET A 65 5.94 -12.09 -4.76
CA MET A 65 6.32 -10.99 -3.87
C MET A 65 5.26 -10.78 -2.80
N MET A 66 3.99 -10.65 -3.18
CA MET A 66 2.89 -10.50 -2.21
C MET A 66 2.78 -11.70 -1.25
N ALA A 67 2.95 -12.93 -1.75
CA ALA A 67 2.94 -14.13 -0.93
C ALA A 67 4.09 -14.16 0.09
N THR A 68 5.30 -13.80 -0.35
CA THR A 68 6.49 -13.77 0.51
C THR A 68 6.35 -12.68 1.58
N ASP A 69 5.99 -11.47 1.17
CA ASP A 69 5.78 -10.33 2.07
C ASP A 69 4.67 -10.62 3.09
N ALA A 70 3.59 -11.28 2.68
CA ALA A 70 2.53 -11.72 3.59
C ALA A 70 3.02 -12.75 4.60
N ARG A 71 3.84 -13.72 4.17
CA ARG A 71 4.42 -14.71 5.07
C ARG A 71 5.31 -14.04 6.10
N ASP A 72 6.19 -13.14 5.65
CA ASP A 72 7.17 -12.47 6.51
C ASP A 72 6.47 -11.54 7.50
N ALA A 73 5.55 -10.69 7.04
CA ALA A 73 4.81 -9.76 7.89
C ALA A 73 4.02 -10.46 9.01
N VAL A 74 3.43 -11.63 8.72
CA VAL A 74 2.71 -12.41 9.74
C VAL A 74 3.67 -13.16 10.65
N SER A 75 4.79 -13.67 10.12
CA SER A 75 5.79 -14.41 10.92
C SER A 75 6.47 -13.56 12.00
N GLU A 76 6.47 -12.24 11.84
CA GLU A 76 7.02 -11.29 12.82
C GLU A 76 6.10 -11.05 14.04
N LEU A 77 4.86 -11.55 14.04
CA LEU A 77 3.92 -11.34 15.13
C LEU A 77 4.20 -12.24 16.33
N ASP A 78 4.09 -11.66 17.53
CA ASP A 78 4.12 -12.43 18.78
C ASP A 78 3.00 -13.50 18.80
N GLY A 79 3.36 -14.73 19.19
CA GLY A 79 2.43 -15.86 19.26
C GLY A 79 2.31 -16.66 17.95
N VAL A 80 2.93 -16.22 16.86
CA VAL A 80 3.02 -16.99 15.62
C VAL A 80 4.17 -18.00 15.71
N GLY A 81 3.84 -19.28 15.58
CA GLY A 81 4.80 -20.38 15.49
C GLY A 81 5.12 -20.79 14.05
N ASP A 82 4.14 -20.74 13.16
CA ASP A 82 4.31 -21.01 11.73
C ASP A 82 3.30 -20.23 10.89
N VAL A 83 3.64 -19.97 9.62
CA VAL A 83 2.78 -19.27 8.67
C VAL A 83 2.67 -20.05 7.38
N ARG A 84 1.42 -20.33 6.99
CA ARG A 84 1.08 -20.98 5.73
C ARG A 84 0.38 -20.01 4.79
N ILE A 85 0.95 -19.82 3.61
CA ILE A 85 0.35 -19.04 2.55
C ILE A 85 -0.38 -19.95 1.57
N VAL A 86 -1.58 -19.57 1.15
CA VAL A 86 -2.34 -20.27 0.10
C VAL A 86 -2.78 -19.25 -0.95
N LEU A 87 -2.18 -19.32 -2.14
CA LEU A 87 -2.64 -18.57 -3.30
C LEU A 87 -3.74 -19.37 -4.01
N ARG A 88 -4.91 -18.76 -4.21
CA ARG A 88 -6.05 -19.38 -4.91
C ARG A 88 -6.27 -18.75 -6.28
N ASP A 89 -6.94 -19.50 -7.15
CA ASP A 89 -7.43 -19.05 -8.47
C ASP A 89 -6.38 -18.37 -9.36
N HIS A 90 -5.12 -18.81 -9.25
CA HIS A 90 -4.00 -18.32 -10.03
C HIS A 90 -3.36 -19.44 -10.85
N MET A 91 -2.91 -19.16 -12.07
CA MET A 91 -2.30 -20.20 -12.93
C MET A 91 -1.04 -20.84 -12.31
N HIS A 92 -0.32 -20.06 -11.51
CA HIS A 92 0.88 -20.49 -10.78
C HIS A 92 0.64 -20.69 -9.28
N ALA A 93 -0.62 -20.95 -8.88
CA ALA A 93 -1.00 -21.11 -7.48
C ALA A 93 -0.16 -22.19 -6.77
N THR A 94 0.08 -23.32 -7.44
CA THR A 94 0.84 -24.45 -6.88
C THR A 94 2.30 -24.07 -6.65
N GLU A 95 2.97 -23.50 -7.65
CA GLU A 95 4.38 -23.13 -7.59
C GLU A 95 4.61 -22.04 -6.53
N VAL A 96 3.79 -20.99 -6.50
CA VAL A 96 3.88 -19.92 -5.49
C VAL A 96 3.63 -20.47 -4.10
N THR A 97 2.51 -21.19 -3.91
CA THR A 97 2.13 -21.74 -2.60
C THR A 97 3.21 -22.67 -2.06
N ARG A 98 3.72 -23.58 -2.89
CA ARG A 98 4.79 -24.50 -2.47
C ARG A 98 6.07 -23.74 -2.16
N GLY A 99 6.55 -22.92 -3.10
CA GLY A 99 7.86 -22.29 -2.99
C GLY A 99 7.96 -21.32 -1.81
N VAL A 100 6.91 -20.54 -1.55
CA VAL A 100 6.88 -19.60 -0.41
C VAL A 100 6.85 -20.34 0.92
N ASN A 101 6.02 -21.39 1.05
CA ASN A 101 5.95 -22.17 2.30
C ASN A 101 7.22 -22.99 2.55
N GLU A 102 7.94 -23.40 1.50
CA GLU A 102 9.21 -24.12 1.60
C GLU A 102 10.42 -23.17 1.74
N GLY A 103 10.22 -21.85 1.70
CA GLY A 103 11.30 -20.86 1.79
C GLY A 103 12.28 -20.91 0.61
N MET A 104 11.81 -21.32 -0.57
CA MET A 104 12.61 -21.39 -1.79
C MET A 104 12.95 -19.99 -2.32
N ALA A 105 13.99 -19.90 -3.15
CA ALA A 105 14.14 -18.74 -4.02
C ALA A 105 13.16 -18.84 -5.20
N PHE A 106 12.71 -17.69 -5.74
CA PHE A 106 11.82 -17.67 -6.90
C PHE A 106 12.39 -18.42 -8.11
N SER A 107 13.70 -18.29 -8.36
CA SER A 107 14.39 -18.99 -9.45
C SER A 107 14.31 -20.51 -9.31
N ASP A 108 14.25 -21.02 -8.08
CA ASP A 108 14.17 -22.45 -7.80
C ASP A 108 12.72 -22.95 -7.90
N ALA A 109 11.74 -22.08 -7.59
CA ALA A 109 10.32 -22.38 -7.75
C ALA A 109 9.86 -22.29 -9.21
N PHE A 110 10.53 -21.48 -10.02
CA PHE A 110 10.22 -21.22 -11.43
C PHE A 110 11.46 -21.38 -12.32
N GLU A 111 11.85 -22.63 -12.59
CA GLU A 111 13.04 -22.98 -13.39
C GLU A 111 13.08 -22.35 -14.80
N THR A 112 11.91 -21.96 -15.35
CA THR A 112 11.77 -21.38 -16.70
C THR A 112 11.39 -19.91 -16.71
N ALA A 113 11.34 -19.23 -15.56
CA ALA A 113 11.01 -17.81 -15.51
C ALA A 113 12.18 -16.96 -15.98
N ASP A 114 12.11 -16.50 -17.23
CA ASP A 114 12.96 -15.42 -17.76
C ASP A 114 12.53 -14.08 -17.13
N GLY A 115 13.02 -13.78 -15.94
CA GLY A 115 12.74 -12.50 -15.30
C GLY A 115 13.60 -12.25 -14.05
N ASP A 116 14.45 -11.23 -14.09
CA ASP A 116 15.11 -10.71 -12.90
C ASP A 116 14.08 -9.96 -12.05
N ILE A 117 13.78 -10.49 -10.86
CA ILE A 117 12.86 -9.87 -9.90
C ILE A 117 13.34 -8.47 -9.53
N ALA A 118 14.66 -8.26 -9.40
CA ALA A 118 15.22 -6.98 -9.00
C ALA A 118 14.99 -5.90 -10.08
N GLU A 119 15.15 -6.26 -11.36
CA GLU A 119 14.86 -5.36 -12.48
C GLU A 119 13.36 -5.03 -12.57
N THR A 120 12.53 -6.05 -12.34
CA THR A 120 11.07 -5.90 -12.30
C THR A 120 10.66 -4.94 -11.18
N LEU A 121 11.17 -5.13 -9.97
CA LEU A 121 10.97 -4.25 -8.82
C LEU A 121 11.38 -2.81 -9.12
N ALA A 122 12.58 -2.60 -9.70
CA ALA A 122 13.04 -1.25 -10.05
C ALA A 122 12.14 -0.54 -11.07
N THR A 123 11.55 -1.31 -11.99
CA THR A 123 10.58 -0.78 -12.97
C THR A 123 9.25 -0.43 -12.31
N LEU A 124 8.75 -1.29 -11.42
CA LEU A 124 7.51 -1.06 -10.68
C LEU A 124 7.63 0.13 -9.72
N ASP A 125 8.72 0.24 -8.97
CA ASP A 125 8.99 1.37 -8.08
C ASP A 125 8.93 2.71 -8.82
N ARG A 126 9.45 2.73 -10.06
CA ARG A 126 9.37 3.91 -10.91
C ARG A 126 7.93 4.24 -11.31
N LYS A 127 7.12 3.23 -11.65
CA LYS A 127 5.70 3.40 -11.99
C LYS A 127 4.89 3.84 -10.77
N ALA A 128 5.05 3.18 -9.63
CA ALA A 128 4.41 3.52 -8.38
C ALA A 128 4.74 4.97 -7.96
N ARG A 129 6.01 5.37 -8.05
CA ARG A 129 6.42 6.77 -7.80
C ARG A 129 5.69 7.76 -8.71
N LEU A 130 5.58 7.46 -10.01
CA LEU A 130 4.87 8.32 -10.95
C LEU A 130 3.36 8.37 -10.65
N ALA A 131 2.75 7.25 -10.28
CA ALA A 131 1.34 7.18 -9.89
C ALA A 131 1.06 8.03 -8.65
N ARG A 132 1.85 7.89 -7.57
CA ARG A 132 1.72 8.72 -6.36
C ARG A 132 1.90 10.22 -6.65
N GLN A 133 2.83 10.57 -7.54
CA GLN A 133 3.02 11.95 -7.97
C GLN A 133 1.81 12.47 -8.76
N TYR A 134 1.25 11.66 -9.64
CA TYR A 134 0.05 11.99 -10.40
C TYR A 134 -1.15 12.23 -9.48
N ASP A 135 -1.41 11.33 -8.52
CA ASP A 135 -2.50 11.47 -7.56
C ASP A 135 -2.35 12.74 -6.71
N ALA A 136 -1.14 13.02 -6.23
CA ALA A 136 -0.87 14.23 -5.47
C ALA A 136 -1.10 15.51 -6.32
N ILE A 137 -0.61 15.54 -7.56
CA ILE A 137 -0.82 16.67 -8.47
C ILE A 137 -2.31 16.86 -8.76
N LYS A 138 -3.03 15.77 -9.01
CA LYS A 138 -4.47 15.79 -9.27
C LYS A 138 -5.23 16.37 -8.07
N GLU A 139 -4.97 15.90 -6.86
CA GLU A 139 -5.62 16.41 -5.65
C GLU A 139 -5.36 17.91 -5.44
N LEU A 140 -4.14 18.38 -5.72
CA LEU A 140 -3.78 19.80 -5.63
C LEU A 140 -4.45 20.65 -6.72
N ALA A 141 -4.54 20.12 -7.95
CA ALA A 141 -5.26 20.76 -9.05
C ALA A 141 -6.77 20.84 -8.78
N ASP A 142 -7.38 19.76 -8.28
CA ASP A 142 -8.78 19.71 -7.85
C ASP A 142 -9.05 20.69 -6.70
N ALA A 143 -8.03 21.00 -5.89
CA ALA A 143 -8.09 22.02 -4.84
C ALA A 143 -7.88 23.46 -5.35
N GLY A 144 -7.61 23.64 -6.65
CA GLY A 144 -7.63 24.92 -7.35
C GLY A 144 -6.26 25.56 -7.61
N LEU A 145 -5.16 24.79 -7.51
CA LEU A 145 -3.83 25.26 -7.94
C LEU A 145 -3.71 25.18 -9.46
N ASP A 146 -3.08 26.18 -10.06
CA ASP A 146 -2.74 26.18 -11.49
C ASP A 146 -1.38 25.52 -11.77
N ASP A 147 -1.11 25.23 -13.04
CA ASP A 147 0.12 24.55 -13.49
C ASP A 147 1.41 25.26 -13.04
N ALA A 148 1.42 26.60 -13.03
CA ALA A 148 2.59 27.37 -12.64
C ALA A 148 2.82 27.31 -11.13
N GLN A 149 1.76 27.34 -10.34
CA GLN A 149 1.80 27.16 -8.90
C GLN A 149 2.25 25.75 -8.53
N LEU A 150 1.70 24.72 -9.19
CA LEU A 150 2.10 23.33 -9.00
C LEU A 150 3.57 23.11 -9.33
N ALA A 151 4.06 23.70 -10.44
CA ALA A 151 5.46 23.59 -10.84
C ALA A 151 6.43 24.31 -9.89
N ALA A 152 5.97 25.32 -9.16
CA ALA A 152 6.78 26.09 -8.21
C ALA A 152 6.73 25.54 -6.77
N LEU A 153 5.82 24.61 -6.46
CA LEU A 153 5.65 24.05 -5.13
C LEU A 153 6.93 23.34 -4.64
N ARG A 154 7.30 23.67 -3.41
CA ARG A 154 8.35 22.99 -2.67
C ARG A 154 7.74 22.20 -1.52
N ARG A 155 8.50 21.23 -1.01
CA ARG A 155 8.08 20.44 0.16
C ARG A 155 7.76 21.33 1.37
N GLU A 156 8.48 22.43 1.55
CA GLU A 156 8.28 23.40 2.64
C GLU A 156 6.97 24.18 2.54
N ASP A 157 6.40 24.29 1.34
CA ASP A 157 5.12 24.96 1.13
C ASP A 157 3.92 24.10 1.56
N LEU A 158 4.14 22.81 1.87
CA LEU A 158 3.12 21.82 2.20
C LEU A 158 3.15 21.46 3.70
N GLY A 159 2.05 21.73 4.41
CA GLY A 159 1.80 21.25 5.77
C GLY A 159 1.08 19.90 5.74
N PHE A 160 1.57 18.91 6.50
CA PHE A 160 0.99 17.58 6.55
C PHE A 160 0.46 17.24 7.95
N GLU A 161 -0.71 16.60 8.01
CA GLU A 161 -1.26 16.00 9.24
C GLU A 161 -1.77 14.59 8.90
N GLY A 162 -1.31 13.57 9.65
CA GLY A 162 -1.68 12.17 9.38
C GLY A 162 -1.38 11.69 7.96
N GLY A 163 -0.30 12.20 7.33
CA GLY A 163 0.08 11.86 5.95
C GLY A 163 -0.70 12.59 4.85
N ARG A 164 -1.64 13.48 5.20
CA ARG A 164 -2.40 14.29 4.22
C ARG A 164 -1.93 15.73 4.20
N ALA A 165 -1.83 16.33 3.02
CA ALA A 165 -1.55 17.76 2.89
C ALA A 165 -2.78 18.58 3.35
N MET A 166 -2.61 19.38 4.41
CA MET A 166 -3.68 20.14 5.07
C MET A 166 -3.61 21.63 4.78
N SER A 167 -2.44 22.16 4.45
CA SER A 167 -2.25 23.58 4.16
C SER A 167 -1.16 23.79 3.13
N ILE A 168 -1.36 24.77 2.25
CA ILE A 168 -0.40 25.18 1.24
C ILE A 168 -0.06 26.65 1.49
N SER A 169 1.22 26.98 1.63
CA SER A 169 1.69 28.35 1.83
C SER A 169 2.74 28.68 0.78
N THR A 170 2.34 29.29 -0.33
CA THR A 170 3.29 29.80 -1.32
C THR A 170 3.71 31.23 -0.94
N SER A 171 5.02 31.48 -0.91
CA SER A 171 5.65 32.75 -0.50
C SER A 171 5.41 33.95 -1.44
N SER A 172 4.37 33.91 -2.28
CA SER A 172 3.84 35.07 -3.01
C SER A 172 2.31 35.23 -2.98
N THR A 173 1.58 34.35 -2.31
CA THR A 173 0.17 34.60 -2.00
C THR A 173 -0.23 33.73 -0.82
N SER A 174 -0.27 34.31 0.38
CA SER A 174 -0.89 33.68 1.54
C SER A 174 -2.40 33.57 1.30
N ARG A 175 -2.84 32.55 0.56
CA ARG A 175 -4.25 32.18 0.42
C ARG A 175 -4.53 31.02 1.36
N TRP A 176 -5.09 31.33 2.52
CA TRP A 176 -5.63 30.34 3.45
C TRP A 176 -6.69 29.50 2.74
N MET A 177 -6.44 28.20 2.57
CA MET A 177 -7.49 27.23 2.24
C MET A 177 -8.28 26.95 3.51
N GLN A 178 -9.53 27.41 3.54
CA GLN A 178 -10.47 27.06 4.61
C GLN A 178 -10.96 25.62 4.43
N THR A 179 -11.08 24.93 5.55
CA THR A 179 -11.51 23.54 5.66
C THR A 179 -12.93 23.31 5.13
N ARG A 180 -13.16 22.07 4.66
CA ARG A 180 -14.43 21.56 4.16
C ARG A 180 -15.58 21.79 5.15
N SER A 181 -16.66 22.41 4.69
CA SER A 181 -18.00 22.20 5.25
C SER A 181 -19.03 22.15 4.10
N ASN A 182 -19.77 21.04 4.01
CA ASN A 182 -20.86 20.79 3.04
C ASN A 182 -20.52 20.81 1.53
N GLY A 183 -19.29 20.47 1.11
CA GLY A 183 -19.01 20.11 -0.29
C GLY A 183 -19.11 21.24 -1.32
N ILE A 184 -19.14 22.50 -0.89
CA ILE A 184 -19.16 23.66 -1.80
C ILE A 184 -17.90 24.49 -1.59
N TRP A 185 -17.03 24.51 -2.59
CA TRP A 185 -15.85 25.38 -2.63
C TRP A 185 -16.29 26.84 -2.75
N ARG A 186 -15.98 27.66 -1.74
CA ARG A 186 -16.21 29.11 -1.78
C ARG A 186 -14.90 29.84 -2.03
N LYS A 187 -14.88 30.67 -3.09
CA LYS A 187 -13.75 31.60 -3.31
C LYS A 187 -13.63 32.58 -2.13
N PRO A 188 -12.41 32.90 -1.67
CA PRO A 188 -12.23 33.97 -0.70
C PRO A 188 -12.71 35.29 -1.29
N ARG A 189 -13.50 36.03 -0.51
CA ARG A 189 -13.95 37.38 -0.86
C ARG A 189 -12.74 38.30 -0.78
N VAL A 190 -12.27 38.80 -1.92
CA VAL A 190 -11.27 39.86 -1.96
C VAL A 190 -11.93 41.10 -1.36
N SER A 191 -11.37 41.67 -0.30
CA SER A 191 -11.81 42.98 0.19
C SER A 191 -11.34 44.03 -0.81
N GLU A 192 -12.25 44.58 -1.62
CA GLU A 192 -11.99 45.81 -2.38
C GLU A 192 -11.77 46.96 -1.39
N SER A 193 -10.51 47.28 -1.12
CA SER A 193 -10.14 48.55 -0.52
C SER A 193 -10.12 49.62 -1.62
N SER A 194 -11.10 50.53 -1.53
CA SER A 194 -11.03 51.94 -1.94
C SER A 194 -10.64 52.24 -3.39
N ARG A 195 -11.64 52.29 -4.28
CA ARG A 195 -11.73 53.38 -5.28
C ARG A 195 -12.47 54.55 -4.62
N GLY A 196 -11.73 55.61 -4.30
CA GLY A 196 -12.25 56.90 -3.91
C GLY A 196 -11.33 57.96 -4.51
N LEU A 197 -11.92 58.81 -5.36
CA LEU A 197 -11.32 59.94 -6.08
C LEU A 197 -10.65 60.96 -5.15
#